data_AF-A0A941VCD5-F1
#
_entry.id   AF-A0A941VCD5-F1
#
_cell.length_a   1.000
_cell.length_b   1.000
_cell.length_c   1.000
_cell.angle_alpha   90.00
_cell.angle_beta   90.00
_cell.angle_gamma   90.00
#
_symmetry.space_group_name_H-M   'P 1'
#
loop_
_entity.id
_entity.type
_entity.pdbx_description
1 polymer ?
#
loop_
_entity_poly.entity_id
_entity_poly.type
_entity_poly.pdbx_seq_one_letter_code
_entity_poly.pdbx_strand_id
1 'polypeptide(L)'
;MRAALEIESEKSYVEADFDFHTTILSACHNQFVRQMQDAISAILRTSFEFAASIPGGQAHSFPLHEELCSAIEARSPKAAERAMLKIVARAEAELVEWFKLQGTPVPSPM
;
A
#
# COMPACT_ATOMS: atom_id res chain seq x y z
N MET A 1 -6.31 7.28 -15.83
CA MET A 1 -5.33 6.24 -15.46
C MET A 1 -5.19 5.19 -16.56
N ARG A 2 -4.60 5.54 -17.71
CA ARG A 2 -4.51 4.64 -18.90
C ARG A 2 -3.08 4.41 -19.38
N ALA A 3 -2.12 4.44 -18.45
CA ALA A 3 -0.70 4.26 -18.73
C ALA A 3 0.00 3.49 -17.59
N ALA A 4 -0.56 2.34 -17.18
CA ALA A 4 0.05 1.44 -16.20
C ALA A 4 0.44 0.08 -16.80
N LEU A 5 0.54 -0.01 -18.14
CA LEU A 5 0.84 -1.28 -18.82
C LEU A 5 2.32 -1.57 -19.02
N GLU A 6 3.21 -0.72 -18.53
CA GLU A 6 4.65 -0.99 -18.55
C GLU A 6 5.24 -0.68 -17.18
N ILE A 7 5.00 -1.58 -16.22
CA ILE A 7 5.83 -1.65 -15.03
C ILE A 7 7.10 -2.38 -15.45
N GLU A 8 8.04 -1.65 -16.03
CA GLU A 8 9.39 -2.12 -16.29
C GLU A 8 10.11 -2.28 -14.94
N SER A 9 10.14 -3.51 -14.42
CA SER A 9 10.81 -3.94 -13.19
C SER A 9 10.05 -3.74 -11.86
N GLU A 10 10.35 -4.62 -10.92
CA GLU A 10 9.86 -4.64 -9.53
C GLU A 10 10.14 -3.32 -8.78
N LYS A 11 11.25 -2.65 -9.10
CA LYS A 11 11.59 -1.32 -8.55
C LYS A 11 10.61 -0.24 -9.00
N SER A 12 10.16 -0.29 -10.25
CA SER A 12 9.19 0.68 -10.79
C SER A 12 7.83 0.56 -10.11
N TYR A 13 7.41 -0.67 -9.74
CA TYR A 13 6.17 -0.88 -8.98
C TYR A 13 6.24 -0.20 -7.59
N VAL A 14 7.31 -0.44 -6.83
CA VAL A 14 7.46 0.09 -5.47
C VAL A 14 7.42 1.62 -5.45
N GLU A 15 8.10 2.27 -6.40
CA GLU A 15 8.08 3.73 -6.53
C GLU A 15 6.68 4.24 -6.90
N ALA A 16 6.01 3.59 -7.85
CA ALA A 16 4.65 3.99 -8.24
C ALA A 16 3.63 3.82 -7.11
N ASP A 17 3.72 2.74 -6.33
CA ASP A 17 2.84 2.49 -5.19
C ASP A 17 3.09 3.51 -4.06
N PHE A 18 4.36 3.81 -3.79
CA PHE A 18 4.76 4.86 -2.87
C PHE A 18 4.23 6.25 -3.25
N ASP A 19 4.36 6.62 -4.52
CA ASP A 19 3.84 7.90 -5.03
C ASP A 19 2.32 7.97 -4.95
N PHE A 20 1.62 6.86 -5.22
CA PHE A 20 0.16 6.78 -5.07
C PHE A 20 -0.27 7.06 -3.63
N HIS A 21 0.33 6.38 -2.66
CA HIS A 21 0.01 6.55 -1.25
C HIS A 21 0.31 7.95 -0.71
N THR A 22 1.49 8.49 -1.03
CA THR A 22 1.89 9.84 -0.58
C THR A 22 1.04 10.94 -1.23
N THR A 23 0.61 10.75 -2.48
CA THR A 23 -0.34 11.64 -3.14
C THR A 23 -1.66 11.70 -2.37
N ILE A 24 -2.24 10.55 -1.99
CA ILE A 24 -3.48 10.48 -1.20
C ILE A 24 -3.32 11.21 0.14
N LEU A 25 -2.23 10.95 0.86
CA LEU A 25 -1.95 11.58 2.15
C LEU A 25 -1.86 13.11 2.03
N SER A 26 -1.19 13.61 0.99
CA SER A 26 -1.05 15.05 0.74
C SER A 26 -2.39 15.72 0.41
N ALA A 27 -3.29 15.00 -0.27
CA ALA A 27 -4.62 15.47 -0.67
C ALA A 27 -5.62 15.53 0.49
N CYS A 28 -5.32 14.95 1.65
CA CYS A 28 -6.17 15.07 2.84
C CYS A 28 -6.21 16.49 3.43
N HIS A 29 -5.28 17.38 3.02
CA HIS A 29 -5.14 18.75 3.53
C HIS A 29 -5.05 18.86 5.06
N ASN A 30 -4.70 17.77 5.73
CA ASN A 30 -4.58 17.71 7.18
C ASN A 30 -3.11 17.97 7.58
N GLN A 31 -2.86 19.07 8.29
CA GLN A 31 -1.51 19.47 8.69
C GLN A 31 -0.84 18.44 9.60
N PHE A 32 -1.59 17.76 10.46
CA PHE A 32 -1.06 16.72 11.34
C PHE A 32 -0.61 15.50 10.54
N VAL A 33 -1.43 15.04 9.60
CA VAL A 33 -1.09 13.92 8.69
C VAL A 33 0.16 14.25 7.86
N ARG A 34 0.27 15.48 7.36
CA ARG A 34 1.47 15.93 6.63
C ARG A 34 2.74 15.93 7.50
N GLN A 35 2.66 16.31 8.77
CA GLN A 35 3.82 16.24 9.67
C GLN A 35 4.25 14.80 9.96
N MET A 36 3.31 13.86 9.92
CA MET A 36 3.61 12.43 10.07
C MET A 36 4.03 11.76 8.77
N GLN A 37 3.94 12.46 7.63
CA GLN A 37 4.15 11.87 6.31
C GLN A 37 5.54 11.27 6.16
N ASP A 38 6.59 11.90 6.71
CA ASP A 38 7.96 11.38 6.62
C ASP A 38 8.11 10.05 7.36
N ALA A 39 7.54 9.95 8.57
CA ALA A 39 7.55 8.73 9.37
C ALA A 39 6.73 7.61 8.70
N ILE A 40 5.53 7.95 8.21
CA ILE A 40 4.66 7.01 7.48
C ILE A 40 5.36 6.54 6.19
N SER A 41 6.01 7.45 5.48
CA SER A 41 6.72 7.15 4.22
C SER A 41 7.87 6.17 4.44
N ALA A 42 8.65 6.34 5.51
CA ALA A 42 9.74 5.41 5.84
C ALA A 42 9.22 3.99 6.13
N ILE A 43 8.10 3.89 6.86
CA ILE A 43 7.45 2.61 7.16
C ILE A 43 6.90 1.98 5.87
N LEU A 44 6.13 2.74 5.09
CA LEU A 44 5.54 2.29 3.82
C LEU A 44 6.60 1.76 2.85
N ARG A 45 7.72 2.47 2.71
CA ARG A 45 8.81 2.03 1.84
C ARG A 45 9.36 0.66 2.25
N THR A 46 9.58 0.46 3.55
CA THR A 46 10.04 -0.84 4.07
C THR A 46 9.01 -1.94 3.79
N SER A 47 7.72 -1.65 3.99
CA SER A 47 6.63 -2.58 3.70
C SER A 47 6.51 -2.92 2.20
N PHE A 48 6.74 -1.95 1.31
CA PHE A 48 6.67 -2.17 -0.14
C PHE A 48 7.88 -2.92 -0.69
N GLU A 49 9.08 -2.62 -0.22
CA GLU A 49 10.29 -3.41 -0.54
C GLU A 49 10.11 -4.87 -0.11
N PHE A 50 9.49 -5.10 1.04
CA PHE A 50 9.08 -6.43 1.48
C PHE A 50 8.05 -7.08 0.54
N ALA A 51 6.93 -6.40 0.26
CA ALA A 51 5.84 -6.94 -0.58
C ALA A 51 6.31 -7.25 -2.01
N ALA A 52 7.23 -6.45 -2.54
CA ALA A 52 7.85 -6.65 -3.84
C ALA A 52 8.65 -7.96 -3.90
N SER A 53 9.39 -8.29 -2.82
CA SER A 53 10.18 -9.52 -2.72
C SER A 53 9.34 -10.82 -2.69
N ILE A 54 8.02 -10.72 -2.49
CA ILE A 54 7.10 -11.85 -2.51
C ILE A 54 6.76 -12.19 -3.98
N PRO A 55 7.09 -13.41 -4.47
CA PRO A 55 6.78 -13.79 -5.84
C PRO A 55 5.28 -13.65 -6.16
N GLY A 56 4.95 -12.81 -7.14
CA GLY A 56 3.56 -12.56 -7.58
C GLY A 56 2.76 -11.58 -6.70
N GLY A 57 3.32 -11.02 -5.63
CA GLY A 57 2.61 -10.12 -4.71
C GLY A 57 1.98 -8.91 -5.40
N GLN A 58 2.68 -8.34 -6.39
CA GLN A 58 2.26 -7.18 -7.19
C GLN A 58 1.00 -7.44 -8.02
N ALA A 59 0.92 -8.60 -8.67
CA ALA A 59 -0.21 -8.96 -9.51
C ALA A 59 -1.50 -9.07 -8.69
N HIS A 60 -1.38 -9.48 -7.43
CA HIS A 60 -2.50 -9.56 -6.50
C HIS A 60 -2.86 -8.19 -5.92
N SER A 61 -1.92 -7.25 -5.74
CA SER A 61 -2.15 -5.93 -5.11
C SER A 61 -2.72 -4.90 -6.06
N PHE A 62 -2.41 -5.00 -7.35
CA PHE A 62 -2.88 -4.05 -8.34
C PHE A 62 -4.41 -3.86 -8.36
N PRO A 63 -5.26 -4.91 -8.36
CA PRO A 63 -6.71 -4.72 -8.34
C PRO A 63 -7.25 -3.99 -7.11
N LEU A 64 -6.57 -4.11 -5.97
CA LEU A 64 -6.97 -3.41 -4.74
C LEU A 64 -6.69 -1.91 -4.83
N HIS A 65 -5.57 -1.52 -5.43
CA HIS A 65 -5.24 -0.12 -5.69
C HIS A 65 -6.16 0.49 -6.74
N GLU A 66 -6.54 -0.29 -7.77
CA GLU A 66 -7.54 0.14 -8.75
C GLU A 66 -8.93 0.36 -8.10
N GLU A 67 -9.35 -0.52 -7.19
CA GLU A 67 -10.59 -0.35 -6.41
C GLU A 67 -10.56 0.96 -5.61
N LEU A 68 -9.46 1.23 -4.91
CA LEU A 68 -9.27 2.45 -4.13
C LEU A 68 -9.27 3.70 -5.02
N CYS A 69 -8.50 3.70 -6.11
CA CYS A 69 -8.44 4.81 -7.04
C CYS A 69 -9.82 5.13 -7.61
N SER A 70 -10.55 4.10 -8.06
CA SER A 70 -11.92 4.25 -8.58
C SER A 70 -12.87 4.85 -7.54
N ALA A 71 -12.75 4.44 -6.28
CA ALA A 71 -13.56 4.99 -5.20
C ALA A 71 -13.25 6.46 -4.89
N ILE A 72 -11.98 6.86 -4.97
CA ILE A 72 -11.52 8.25 -4.82
C ILE A 72 -12.03 9.10 -5.99
N GLU A 73 -11.86 8.65 -7.23
CA GLU A 73 -12.33 9.35 -8.44
C GLU A 73 -13.86 9.56 -8.40
N ALA A 74 -14.60 8.56 -7.91
CA ALA A 74 -16.04 8.64 -7.70
C ALA A 74 -16.46 9.51 -6.49
N ARG A 75 -15.50 10.07 -5.73
CA ARG A 75 -15.73 10.83 -4.49
C ARG A 75 -16.59 10.07 -3.48
N SER A 76 -16.35 8.77 -3.34
CA SER A 76 -17.08 7.89 -2.44
C SER A 76 -16.25 7.57 -1.20
N PRO A 77 -16.32 8.39 -0.13
CA PRO A 77 -15.41 8.28 1.02
C PRO A 77 -15.52 6.92 1.73
N LYS A 78 -16.75 6.41 1.91
CA LYS A 78 -16.98 5.10 2.52
C LYS A 78 -16.41 3.95 1.68
N ALA A 79 -16.43 4.07 0.35
CA ALA A 79 -15.86 3.05 -0.52
C ALA A 79 -14.32 3.10 -0.49
N ALA A 80 -13.74 4.31 -0.52
CA ALA A 80 -12.30 4.49 -0.43
C ALA A 80 -11.76 3.97 0.92
N GLU A 81 -12.45 4.26 2.03
CA GLU A 81 -12.10 3.73 3.35
C GLU A 81 -12.10 2.21 3.37
N ARG A 82 -13.16 1.56 2.87
CA ARG A 82 -13.22 0.09 2.79
C ARG A 82 -12.11 -0.49 1.91
N ALA A 83 -11.82 0.13 0.77
CA ALA A 83 -10.76 -0.31 -0.12
C ALA A 83 -9.38 -0.20 0.56
N MET A 84 -9.09 0.92 1.23
CA MET A 84 -7.85 1.10 1.99
C MET A 84 -7.71 0.07 3.11
N LEU A 85 -8.77 -0.17 3.88
CA LEU A 85 -8.75 -1.19 4.95
C LEU A 85 -8.48 -2.60 4.41
N LYS A 86 -8.98 -2.94 3.21
CA LYS A 86 -8.64 -4.22 2.56
C LYS A 86 -7.15 -4.31 2.21
N ILE A 87 -6.57 -3.23 1.71
CA ILE A 87 -5.13 -3.16 1.39
C ILE A 87 -4.31 -3.39 2.67
N VAL A 88 -4.63 -2.68 3.75
CA VAL A 88 -3.94 -2.81 5.05
C VAL A 88 -4.07 -4.23 5.61
N ALA A 89 -5.28 -4.79 5.67
CA ALA A 89 -5.51 -6.14 6.20
C ALA A 89 -4.76 -7.21 5.41
N ARG A 90 -4.61 -7.03 4.10
CA ARG A 90 -3.81 -7.94 3.28
C ARG A 90 -2.33 -7.80 3.58
N ALA A 91 -1.79 -6.59 3.63
CA ALA A 91 -0.38 -6.37 3.95
C ALA A 91 -0.02 -6.95 5.32
N GLU A 92 -0.92 -6.82 6.30
CA GLU A 92 -0.80 -7.47 7.61
C GLU A 92 -0.74 -9.00 7.49
N ALA A 93 -1.66 -9.62 6.74
CA ALA A 93 -1.67 -11.07 6.56
C ALA A 93 -0.37 -11.59 5.89
N GLU A 94 0.15 -10.87 4.89
CA GLU A 94 1.42 -11.23 4.22
C GLU A 94 2.62 -11.14 5.17
N LEU A 95 2.69 -10.10 6.00
CA LEU A 95 3.72 -9.97 7.03
C LEU A 95 3.63 -11.11 8.06
N VAL A 96 2.43 -11.42 8.55
CA VAL A 96 2.19 -12.50 9.52
C VAL A 96 2.65 -13.85 8.96
N GLU A 97 2.29 -14.17 7.71
CA GLU A 97 2.71 -15.42 7.08
C GLU A 97 4.23 -15.48 6.90
N TRP A 98 4.88 -14.37 6.55
CA TRP A 98 6.33 -14.33 6.46
C TRP A 98 7.02 -14.56 7.82
N PHE A 99 6.58 -13.92 8.90
CA PHE A 99 7.13 -14.15 10.25
C PHE A 99 7.01 -15.63 10.65
N LYS A 100 5.89 -16.28 10.33
CA LYS A 100 5.70 -17.72 10.57
C LYS A 100 6.71 -18.57 9.80
N LEU A 101 6.94 -18.26 8.51
CA LEU A 101 7.88 -18.99 7.67
C LEU A 101 9.34 -18.87 8.16
N GLN A 102 9.70 -17.75 8.79
CA GLN A 102 11.03 -17.51 9.35
C GLN A 102 11.22 -18.09 10.77
N GLY A 103 10.19 -18.69 11.37
CA GLY A 103 10.23 -19.19 12.77
C GLY A 103 10.34 -18.08 13.82
N THR A 104 10.15 -16.83 13.42
CA THR A 104 10.17 -15.64 14.28
C THR A 104 8.79 -15.38 14.88
N PRO A 105 8.69 -14.93 16.15
CA PRO A 105 7.40 -14.61 16.76
C PRO A 105 6.67 -13.53 15.96
N VAL A 106 5.40 -13.78 15.62
CA VAL A 106 4.53 -12.76 15.01
C VAL A 106 4.34 -11.63 16.02
N PRO A 107 4.61 -10.36 15.66
CA PRO A 107 4.34 -9.24 16.55
C PRO A 107 2.83 -9.16 16.87
N SER A 108 2.50 -8.86 18.12
CA SER A 108 1.10 -8.67 18.53
C SER A 108 0.47 -7.52 17.73
N PRO A 109 -0.82 -7.63 17.32
CA PRO A 109 -1.52 -6.52 16.70
C PRO A 109 -1.54 -5.30 17.64
N MET A 110 -1.41 -4.11 17.07
CA MET A 110 -1.51 -2.83 17.80
C MET A 110 -2.95 -2.49 18.16
#